data_AF-A0A1V5H341-F1
#
_entry.id   AF-A0A1V5H341-F1
#
_cell.length_a   1.000
_cell.length_b   1.000
_cell.length_c   1.000
_cell.angle_alpha   90.00
_cell.angle_beta   90.00
_cell.angle_gamma   90.00
#
_symmetry.space_group_name_H-M   'P 1'
#
loop_
_entity.id
_entity.type
_entity.pdbx_description
1 polymer ?
#
loop_
_entity_poly.entity_id
_entity_poly.type
_entity_poly.pdbx_seq_one_letter_code
_entity_poly.pdbx_strand_id
1 'polypeptide(L)'
;MIGNGVPDDRLDPRVARALALIEAAGKQAPVEGFAPLEAICADHGADGQAGADTLCMHGVRAGTRSSAVCLLPGPGAPTQLRHADGHPCRGDYAEVPLALPS
;
A
#
# COMPACT_ATOMS: atom_id res chain seq x y z
N MET A 1 -2.78 1.57 -19.65
CA MET A 1 -1.83 0.98 -18.68
C MET A 1 -2.55 0.92 -17.35
N ILE A 2 -2.47 -0.19 -16.60
CA ILE A 2 -2.93 -0.24 -15.19
C ILE A 2 -1.65 -0.24 -14.35
N GLY A 3 -1.26 0.92 -13.86
CA GLY A 3 0.05 1.16 -13.24
C GLY A 3 0.44 2.63 -13.40
N ASN A 4 1.38 3.09 -12.56
CA ASN A 4 1.87 4.45 -12.62
C ASN A 4 2.73 4.59 -13.88
N GLY A 5 2.49 5.62 -14.69
CA GLY A 5 3.27 5.84 -15.92
C GLY A 5 4.74 6.16 -15.64
N VAL A 6 4.98 6.94 -14.59
CA VAL A 6 6.28 7.33 -14.08
C VAL A 6 6.23 7.23 -12.55
N PRO A 7 7.16 6.51 -11.90
CA PRO A 7 7.27 6.53 -10.44
C PRO A 7 7.42 7.98 -9.96
N ASP A 8 6.56 8.39 -9.03
CA ASP A 8 6.54 9.73 -8.40
C ASP A 8 6.01 10.90 -9.25
N ASP A 9 5.43 10.65 -10.43
CA ASP A 9 4.74 11.71 -11.17
C ASP A 9 3.48 12.17 -10.41
N ARG A 10 3.56 13.35 -9.80
CA ARG A 10 2.46 13.94 -9.03
C ARG A 10 1.24 14.31 -9.87
N LEU A 11 1.37 14.32 -11.21
CA LEU A 11 0.25 14.53 -12.12
C LEU A 11 -0.46 13.21 -12.45
N ASP A 12 0.13 12.06 -12.15
CA ASP A 12 -0.55 10.77 -12.22
C ASP A 12 -1.60 10.70 -11.09
N PRO A 13 -2.90 10.50 -11.40
CA PRO A 13 -3.95 10.51 -10.40
C PRO A 13 -3.75 9.50 -9.26
N ARG A 14 -3.17 8.33 -9.56
CA ARG A 14 -2.95 7.27 -8.59
C ARG A 14 -1.79 7.62 -7.65
N VAL A 15 -0.73 8.22 -8.19
CA VAL A 15 0.39 8.74 -7.38
C VAL A 15 -0.08 9.91 -6.51
N ALA A 16 -0.83 10.86 -7.07
CA ALA A 16 -1.38 11.98 -6.32
C ALA A 16 -2.27 11.51 -5.16
N ARG A 17 -3.12 10.50 -5.41
CA ARG A 17 -3.95 9.88 -4.38
C ARG A 17 -3.12 9.21 -3.28
N ALA A 18 -2.10 8.43 -3.64
CA ALA A 18 -1.20 7.81 -2.67
C ALA A 18 -0.56 8.84 -1.74
N LEU A 19 -0.03 9.93 -2.32
CA LEU A 19 0.60 11.00 -1.56
C LEU A 19 -0.39 11.70 -0.62
N ALA A 20 -1.61 11.98 -1.08
CA ALA A 20 -2.65 12.57 -0.25
C ALA A 20 -3.03 11.69 0.95
N LEU A 21 -3.13 10.37 0.75
CA LEU A 21 -3.43 9.41 1.82
C LEU A 21 -2.28 9.31 2.83
N ILE A 22 -1.03 9.25 2.35
CA ILE A 22 0.17 9.24 3.21
C ILE A 22 0.25 10.52 4.04
N GLU A 23 0.04 11.69 3.42
CA GLU A 23 0.06 12.98 4.11
C GLU A 23 -1.06 13.07 5.14
N ALA A 24 -2.26 12.61 4.82
CA ALA A 24 -3.38 12.57 5.76
C ALA A 24 -3.10 11.66 6.97
N ALA A 25 -2.52 10.48 6.75
CA ALA A 25 -2.14 9.56 7.82
C ALA A 25 -1.07 10.21 8.74
N GLY A 26 -0.06 10.85 8.15
CA GLY A 26 1.01 11.53 8.89
C GLY A 26 0.57 12.76 9.70
N LYS A 27 -0.54 13.41 9.33
CA LYS A 27 -1.12 14.55 10.07
C LYS A 27 -1.82 14.13 11.36
N GLN A 28 -2.33 12.90 11.43
CA GLN A 28 -3.07 12.40 12.60
C GLN A 28 -2.11 11.89 13.69
N ALA A 29 -1.04 11.22 13.27
CA ALA A 29 0.07 10.76 14.09
C ALA A 29 1.24 10.40 13.15
N PRO A 30 2.48 10.26 13.64
CA PRO A 30 3.51 9.56 12.88
C PRO A 30 2.94 8.21 12.39
N VAL A 31 3.18 7.89 11.12
CA VAL A 31 2.77 6.59 10.56
C VAL A 31 3.62 5.51 11.21
N GLU A 32 3.14 4.97 12.32
CA GLU A 32 3.80 3.92 13.09
C GLU A 32 3.10 2.58 12.87
N GLY A 33 3.91 1.55 12.66
CA GLY A 33 3.41 0.19 12.46
C GLY A 33 2.75 -0.03 11.09
N PHE A 34 2.13 -1.19 10.96
CA PHE A 34 1.61 -1.68 9.68
C PHE A 34 0.24 -1.12 9.32
N ALA A 35 -0.66 -0.95 10.30
CA ALA A 35 -2.07 -0.72 10.04
C ALA A 35 -2.38 0.50 9.15
N PRO A 36 -1.75 1.67 9.32
CA PRO A 36 -2.02 2.81 8.43
C PRO A 36 -1.56 2.54 6.98
N LEU A 37 -0.43 1.86 6.80
CA LEU A 37 0.10 1.51 5.48
C LEU A 37 -0.77 0.45 4.80
N GLU A 38 -1.22 -0.55 5.54
CA GLU A 38 -2.16 -1.58 5.06
C GLU A 38 -3.48 -0.94 4.62
N ALA A 39 -4.01 0.02 5.38
CA ALA A 39 -5.22 0.77 5.02
C ALA A 39 -5.03 1.59 3.73
N ILE A 40 -3.87 2.24 3.55
CA ILE A 40 -3.52 2.94 2.31
C ILE A 40 -3.50 1.95 1.14
N CYS A 41 -2.86 0.79 1.29
CA CYS A 41 -2.84 -0.24 0.25
C CYS A 41 -4.23 -0.77 -0.11
N ALA A 42 -5.16 -0.80 0.85
CA ALA A 42 -6.55 -1.25 0.68
C ALA A 42 -7.49 -0.19 0.10
N ASP A 43 -6.99 1.00 -0.25
CA ASP A 43 -7.80 2.11 -0.71
C ASP A 43 -8.59 1.82 -2.00
N HIS A 44 -9.90 2.12 -1.95
CA HIS A 44 -10.86 1.95 -3.04
C HIS A 44 -11.58 3.24 -3.44
N GLY A 45 -11.18 4.40 -2.93
CA GLY A 45 -12.02 5.59 -3.08
C GLY A 45 -13.16 5.63 -2.08
N ALA A 46 -13.94 6.70 -2.14
CA ALA A 46 -15.26 6.74 -1.50
C ALA A 46 -16.24 5.84 -2.27
N ASP A 47 -17.36 5.46 -1.65
CA ASP A 47 -18.40 4.67 -2.30
C ASP A 47 -18.79 5.27 -3.66
N GLY A 48 -18.70 4.44 -4.72
CA GLY A 48 -18.96 4.87 -6.11
C GLY A 48 -17.76 5.48 -6.86
N GLN A 49 -16.58 5.60 -6.23
CA GLN A 49 -15.33 6.06 -6.86
C GLN A 49 -14.28 4.97 -7.06
N ALA A 50 -14.66 3.69 -6.91
CA ALA A 50 -13.80 2.56 -7.26
C ALA A 50 -13.42 2.67 -8.76
N GLY A 51 -12.17 3.02 -9.03
CA GLY A 51 -11.72 3.43 -10.37
C GLY A 51 -10.21 3.29 -10.56
N ALA A 52 -9.73 3.63 -11.76
CA ALA A 52 -8.33 3.45 -12.18
C ALA A 52 -7.30 4.22 -11.30
N ASP A 53 -7.78 5.20 -10.54
CA ASP A 53 -6.94 6.09 -9.73
C ASP A 53 -6.80 5.62 -8.27
N THR A 54 -7.44 4.51 -7.92
CA THR A 54 -7.38 3.91 -6.57
C THR A 54 -6.14 3.04 -6.38
N LEU A 55 -5.73 2.81 -5.13
CA LEU A 55 -4.54 2.00 -4.87
C LEU A 55 -4.83 0.50 -4.97
N CYS A 56 -5.97 0.04 -4.47
CA CYS A 56 -6.46 -1.31 -4.68
C CYS A 56 -7.40 -1.34 -5.89
N MET A 57 -7.06 -2.06 -6.95
CA MET A 57 -7.91 -2.16 -8.15
C MET A 57 -8.38 -3.58 -8.40
N HIS A 58 -9.68 -3.73 -8.66
CA HIS A 58 -10.33 -4.99 -8.98
C HIS A 58 -10.74 -5.04 -10.46
N GLY A 59 -9.77 -5.25 -11.36
CA GLY A 59 -10.08 -5.46 -12.77
C GLY A 59 -10.00 -6.93 -13.16
N VAL A 60 -10.89 -7.36 -14.05
CA VAL A 60 -10.96 -8.75 -14.55
C VAL A 60 -9.70 -9.16 -15.32
N ARG A 61 -9.06 -8.21 -16.03
CA ARG A 61 -7.86 -8.47 -16.85
C ARG A 61 -6.57 -7.95 -16.23
N ALA A 62 -6.65 -6.97 -15.33
CA ALA A 62 -5.53 -6.37 -14.64
C ALA A 62 -6.02 -5.64 -13.38
N GLY A 63 -5.24 -5.68 -12.31
CA GLY A 63 -5.60 -5.14 -11.00
C GLY A 63 -4.57 -5.51 -9.94
N THR A 64 -4.81 -5.09 -8.70
CA THR A 64 -3.96 -5.42 -7.55
C THR A 64 -4.09 -6.92 -7.26
N ARG A 65 -3.01 -7.69 -7.36
CA ARG A 65 -3.04 -9.14 -7.07
C ARG A 65 -2.48 -9.50 -5.71
N SER A 66 -1.69 -8.60 -5.15
CA SER A 66 -1.09 -8.68 -3.83
C SER A 66 -0.61 -7.30 -3.41
N SER A 67 -0.22 -7.18 -2.16
CA SER A 67 0.49 -6.03 -1.63
C SER A 67 1.37 -6.46 -0.46
N ALA A 68 2.42 -5.68 -0.22
CA ALA A 68 3.34 -5.90 0.88
C ALA A 68 3.64 -4.58 1.58
N VAL A 69 3.80 -4.62 2.89
CA VAL A 69 4.26 -3.51 3.71
C VAL A 69 5.53 -3.95 4.40
N CYS A 70 6.58 -3.15 4.28
CA CYS A 70 7.88 -3.41 4.88
C CYS A 70 8.23 -2.27 5.82
N LEU A 71 8.56 -2.60 7.06
CA LEU A 71 9.08 -1.67 8.04
C LEU A 71 10.59 -1.91 8.17
N LEU A 72 11.36 -0.88 7.84
CA LEU A 72 12.83 -0.86 7.97
C LEU A 72 13.18 -0.06 9.23
N PRO A 73 13.36 -0.70 10.39
CA PRO A 73 13.72 0.03 11.58
C PRO A 73 15.20 0.45 11.55
N GLY A 74 15.58 1.30 12.51
CA GLY A 74 16.97 1.73 12.69
C GLY A 74 17.94 0.58 13.04
N PRO A 75 19.25 0.89 13.13
CA PRO A 75 20.29 -0.10 13.40
C PRO A 75 19.98 -0.98 14.62
N GLY A 76 20.13 -2.29 14.46
CA GLY A 76 19.96 -3.28 15.54
C GLY A 76 18.54 -3.82 15.73
N ALA A 77 17.54 -3.31 15.00
CA ALA A 77 16.19 -3.85 14.99
C ALA A 77 15.91 -4.65 13.70
N PRO A 78 15.12 -5.74 13.75
CA PRO A 78 14.85 -6.56 12.59
C PRO A 78 13.86 -5.88 11.64
N THR A 79 14.14 -5.95 10.33
CA THR A 79 13.15 -5.65 9.30
C THR A 79 11.92 -6.53 9.48
N GLN A 80 10.74 -5.95 9.31
CA GLN A 80 9.48 -6.68 9.38
C GLN A 80 8.73 -6.53 8.05
N LEU A 81 8.21 -7.63 7.53
CA LEU A 81 7.45 -7.67 6.28
C LEU A 81 6.10 -8.32 6.52
N ARG A 82 5.03 -7.69 6.06
CA ARG A 82 3.72 -8.31 5.96
C ARG A 82 3.25 -8.31 4.50
N HIS A 83 2.55 -9.36 4.11
CA HIS A 83 2.05 -9.56 2.75
C HIS A 83 0.58 -9.98 2.76
N ALA A 84 -0.22 -9.37 1.89
CA ALA A 84 -1.56 -9.83 1.58
C ALA A 84 -1.52 -10.61 0.25
N ASP A 85 -1.88 -11.90 0.33
CA ASP A 85 -2.08 -12.74 -0.86
C ASP A 85 -3.51 -12.53 -1.39
N GLY A 86 -3.63 -11.77 -2.48
CA GLY A 86 -4.91 -11.26 -2.99
C GLY A 86 -5.08 -9.76 -2.78
N HIS A 87 -6.31 -9.28 -2.94
CA HIS A 87 -6.60 -7.86 -2.79
C HIS A 87 -6.51 -7.43 -1.30
N PRO A 88 -5.71 -6.41 -0.93
CA PRO A 88 -5.54 -5.98 0.46
C PRO A 88 -6.82 -5.53 1.16
N CYS A 89 -7.84 -5.16 0.40
CA CYS A 89 -9.16 -4.78 0.91
C CYS A 89 -10.06 -5.96 1.29
N ARG A 90 -9.67 -7.20 0.95
CA ARG A 90 -10.47 -8.42 1.15
C ARG A 90 -9.82 -9.45 2.07
N GLY A 91 -8.51 -9.38 2.25
CA GLY A 91 -7.74 -10.37 3.01
C GLY A 91 -6.82 -9.72 4.02
N ASP A 92 -6.46 -10.50 5.03
CA ASP A 92 -5.53 -10.07 6.07
C ASP A 92 -4.08 -10.11 5.57
N TYR A 93 -3.28 -9.20 6.11
CA TYR A 93 -1.84 -9.22 5.95
C TYR A 93 -1.21 -10.27 6.88
N ALA A 94 -0.49 -11.23 6.31
CA ALA A 94 0.29 -12.21 7.06
C ALA A 94 1.74 -11.75 7.23
N GLU A 95 2.35 -12.05 8.37
CA GLU A 95 3.79 -11.86 8.55
C GLU A 95 4.56 -12.79 7.61
N VAL A 96 5.59 -12.25 6.96
CA VAL A 96 6.50 -13.00 6.12
C VAL A 96 7.81 -13.19 6.87
N PRO A 97 8.21 -14.43 7.21
CA PRO A 97 9.49 -14.69 7.83
C PRO A 97 10.64 -14.21 6.94
N LEU A 98 11.40 -13.24 7.40
CA LEU A 98 12.59 -12.77 6.72
C LEU A 98 13.82 -13.50 7.27
N ALA A 99 14.42 -14.36 6.45
CA ALA A 99 15.77 -14.83 6.71
C ALA A 99 16.74 -13.72 6.29
N LEU A 100 17.20 -12.91 7.24
CA LEU A 100 18.30 -11.99 6.97
C LEU A 100 19.59 -12.81 6.82
N PRO A 101 20.37 -12.66 5.73
CA PRO A 101 21.69 -13.27 5.65
C PRO A 101 22.54 -12.73 6.81
N SER A 102 23.16 -13.67 7.54
CA SER A 102 24.12 -13.42 8.62
C SER A 102 25.36 -12.67 8.15
#